data_AF-A0A821V7C6-F1
#
_entry.id   AF-A0A821V7C6-F1
#
_cell.length_a   1.000
_cell.length_b   1.000
_cell.length_c   1.000
_cell.angle_alpha   90.00
_cell.angle_beta   90.00
_cell.angle_gamma   90.00
#
_symmetry.space_group_name_H-M   'P 1'
#
loop_
_entity.id
_entity.type
_entity.pdbx_description
1 polymer ?
#
loop_
_entity_poly.entity_id
_entity_poly.type
_entity_poly.pdbx_seq_one_letter_code
_entity_poly.pdbx_strand_id
1 'polypeptide(L)'
;KTNARGKQLQELLNEGIIDCVDDDSTTFEKNEYEAKLDWILGSQPLLSFITNVEAHPTIGTINGHKPLTFDIQIGAEAKPTSPRLSLNFKAAKWTKFRSKLDQQLILWNNDLSLNSSLDIEDYSTFITNSIMLATQEAVPTSTPTSKSYTLSEACKSLITLKHQAYRR
;
A
#
# COMPACT_ATOMS: atom_id res chain seq x y z
N LYS A 1 -1.21 -21.76 -12.09
CA LYS A 1 -1.00 -20.88 -13.26
C LYS A 1 -1.85 -19.63 -13.08
N THR A 2 -1.24 -18.46 -12.93
CA THR A 2 -1.96 -17.19 -12.72
C THR A 2 -2.61 -16.72 -14.02
N ASN A 3 -3.90 -16.35 -13.97
CA ASN A 3 -4.61 -15.80 -15.12
C ASN A 3 -4.15 -14.36 -15.44
N ALA A 4 -4.60 -13.78 -16.55
CA ALA A 4 -4.19 -12.44 -16.97
C ALA A 4 -4.42 -11.36 -15.90
N ARG A 5 -5.55 -11.42 -15.18
CA ARG A 5 -5.87 -10.47 -14.09
C ARG A 5 -4.97 -10.64 -12.87
N GLY A 6 -4.65 -11.88 -12.50
CA GLY A 6 -3.72 -12.14 -11.41
C GLY A 6 -2.29 -11.73 -11.75
N LYS A 7 -1.89 -11.76 -13.03
CA LYS A 7 -0.58 -11.21 -13.46
C LYS A 7 -0.52 -9.70 -13.28
N GLN A 8 -1.58 -8.98 -13.66
CA GLN A 8 -1.67 -7.53 -13.45
C GLN A 8 -1.60 -7.16 -11.97
N LEU A 9 -2.28 -7.92 -11.10
CA LEU A 9 -2.19 -7.71 -9.65
C LEU A 9 -0.76 -7.98 -9.14
N GLN A 10 -0.10 -9.04 -9.63
CA GLN A 10 1.28 -9.34 -9.27
C GLN A 10 2.25 -8.23 -9.69
N GLU A 11 2.08 -7.66 -10.88
CA GLU A 11 2.87 -6.53 -11.37
C GLU A 11 2.71 -5.32 -10.44
N LEU A 12 1.47 -4.98 -10.06
CA LEU A 12 1.18 -3.89 -9.12
C LEU A 12 1.84 -4.11 -7.74
N LEU A 13 1.82 -5.34 -7.22
CA LEU A 13 2.49 -5.67 -5.95
C LEU A 13 4.02 -5.56 -6.08
N ASN A 14 4.58 -5.90 -7.24
CA ASN A 14 6.01 -5.82 -7.50
C ASN A 14 6.52 -4.36 -7.61
N GLU A 15 5.65 -3.39 -7.92
CA GLU A 15 5.99 -1.96 -7.87
C GLU A 15 6.32 -1.49 -6.44
N GLY A 16 5.89 -2.23 -5.41
CA GLY A 16 6.25 -1.99 -4.01
C GLY A 16 5.57 -0.79 -3.35
N ILE A 17 4.58 -0.18 -4.02
CA ILE A 17 3.76 0.93 -3.51
C ILE A 17 2.73 0.41 -2.49
N ILE A 18 2.10 -0.72 -2.82
CA ILE A 18 1.17 -1.46 -1.98
C ILE A 18 1.66 -2.89 -1.84
N ASP A 19 1.29 -3.52 -0.74
CA ASP A 19 1.67 -4.89 -0.41
C ASP A 19 0.40 -5.60 0.10
N CYS A 20 0.47 -6.90 0.35
CA CYS A 20 -0.70 -7.70 0.75
C CYS A 20 -0.44 -8.49 2.02
N VAL A 21 -1.50 -8.75 2.79
CA VAL A 21 -1.43 -9.74 3.87
C VAL A 21 -1.45 -11.13 3.24
N ASP A 22 -0.42 -11.90 3.54
CA ASP A 22 -0.34 -13.30 3.15
C ASP A 22 -1.03 -14.18 4.20
N ASP A 23 -2.36 -14.21 4.15
CA ASP A 23 -3.15 -15.23 4.84
C ASP A 23 -3.52 -16.32 3.83
N ASP A 24 -3.22 -17.60 4.11
CA ASP A 24 -3.55 -18.71 3.20
C ASP A 24 -5.07 -19.04 3.18
N SER A 25 -5.93 -18.09 3.55
CA SER A 25 -7.35 -18.35 3.78
C SER A 25 -8.13 -18.40 2.47
N THR A 26 -8.92 -19.45 2.29
CA THR A 26 -10.00 -19.50 1.29
C THR A 26 -11.12 -18.54 1.71
N THR A 27 -11.42 -17.55 0.87
CA THR A 27 -12.44 -16.52 1.13
C THR A 27 -13.72 -16.71 0.32
N PHE A 28 -13.71 -17.59 -0.67
CA PHE A 28 -14.88 -17.93 -1.47
C PHE A 28 -15.10 -19.43 -1.55
N GLU A 29 -16.32 -19.87 -1.30
CA GLU A 29 -16.74 -21.27 -1.46
C GLU A 29 -18.17 -21.35 -2.02
N LYS A 30 -18.34 -22.06 -3.15
CA LYS A 30 -19.65 -22.34 -3.73
C LYS A 30 -19.62 -23.58 -4.61
N ASN A 31 -20.52 -24.54 -4.37
CA ASN A 31 -20.67 -25.74 -5.20
C ASN A 31 -19.34 -26.47 -5.46
N GLU A 32 -18.60 -26.82 -4.40
CA GLU A 32 -17.29 -27.51 -4.45
C GLU A 32 -16.14 -26.69 -5.05
N TYR A 33 -16.38 -25.43 -5.44
CA TYR A 33 -15.34 -24.50 -5.83
C TYR A 33 -14.89 -23.68 -4.62
N GLU A 34 -13.61 -23.78 -4.29
CA GLU A 34 -12.93 -23.00 -3.25
C GLU A 34 -11.84 -22.13 -3.86
N ALA A 35 -11.81 -20.84 -3.50
CA ALA A 35 -10.77 -19.91 -3.93
C ALA A 35 -10.52 -18.77 -2.93
N LYS A 36 -9.31 -18.22 -2.95
CA LYS A 36 -8.98 -16.93 -2.34
C LYS A 36 -9.25 -15.81 -3.35
N LEU A 37 -10.34 -15.09 -3.17
CA LEU A 37 -10.75 -14.00 -4.06
C LEU A 37 -10.71 -12.62 -3.38
N ASP A 38 -10.83 -12.60 -2.06
CA ASP A 38 -10.78 -11.40 -1.23
C ASP A 38 -9.38 -11.22 -0.62
N TRP A 39 -8.86 -9.99 -0.65
CA TRP A 39 -7.49 -9.66 -0.25
C TRP A 39 -7.46 -8.41 0.64
N ILE A 40 -6.57 -8.41 1.63
CA ILE A 40 -6.26 -7.22 2.43
C ILE A 40 -4.99 -6.59 1.86
N LEU A 41 -5.13 -5.39 1.29
CA LEU A 41 -4.05 -4.62 0.69
C LEU A 41 -3.78 -3.37 1.52
N GLY A 42 -2.51 -2.98 1.61
CA GLY A 42 -2.13 -1.75 2.31
C GLY A 42 -0.72 -1.30 1.93
N SER A 43 -0.38 -0.06 2.28
CA SER A 43 1.01 0.38 2.23
C SER A 43 1.74 0.01 3.52
N GLN A 44 3.06 -0.04 3.46
CA GLN A 44 3.87 0.00 4.67
C GLN A 44 3.89 1.43 5.23
N PRO A 45 3.89 1.62 6.56
CA PRO A 45 3.96 0.59 7.60
C PRO A 45 2.60 0.01 8.02
N LEU A 46 1.48 0.45 7.45
CA LEU A 46 0.13 0.09 7.91
C LEU A 46 -0.07 -1.44 7.99
N LEU A 47 0.40 -2.17 6.97
CA LEU A 47 0.33 -3.62 6.95
C LEU A 47 1.01 -4.30 8.15
N SER A 48 2.09 -3.72 8.68
CA SER A 48 2.79 -4.28 9.86
C SER A 48 1.95 -4.21 11.14
N PHE A 49 0.87 -3.41 11.14
CA PHE A 49 -0.07 -3.32 12.26
C PHE A 49 -1.31 -4.18 12.08
N ILE A 50 -1.45 -4.84 10.93
CA ILE A 50 -2.55 -5.77 10.68
C ILE A 50 -2.21 -7.11 11.33
N THR A 51 -3.08 -7.58 12.21
CA THR A 51 -2.93 -8.82 12.98
C THR A 51 -4.27 -9.56 13.03
N ASN A 52 -4.26 -10.81 13.50
CA ASN A 52 -5.46 -11.64 13.71
C ASN A 52 -6.36 -11.71 12.46
N VAL A 53 -5.74 -11.96 11.31
CA VAL A 53 -6.46 -12.08 10.04
C VAL A 53 -7.13 -13.45 10.00
N GLU A 54 -8.45 -13.45 9.86
CA GLU A 54 -9.28 -14.66 9.90
C GLU A 54 -10.41 -14.58 8.87
N ALA A 55 -10.66 -15.69 8.17
CA ALA A 55 -11.85 -15.86 7.34
C ALA A 55 -12.94 -16.58 8.14
N HIS A 56 -14.14 -16.00 8.19
CA HIS A 56 -15.26 -16.55 8.95
C HIS A 56 -16.20 -17.34 8.04
N PRO A 57 -16.19 -18.68 8.08
CA PRO A 57 -17.00 -19.49 7.16
C PRO A 57 -18.51 -19.47 7.47
N THR A 58 -18.88 -19.13 8.72
CA THR A 58 -20.24 -19.32 9.23
C THR A 58 -20.96 -18.02 9.60
N ILE A 59 -20.25 -16.89 9.71
CA ILE A 59 -20.82 -15.61 10.15
C ILE A 59 -20.78 -14.63 8.98
N GLY A 60 -21.96 -14.12 8.59
CA GLY A 60 -22.06 -13.09 7.55
C GLY A 60 -21.76 -13.56 6.12
N THR A 61 -21.68 -14.88 5.89
CA THR A 61 -21.44 -15.46 4.56
C THR A 61 -22.59 -15.14 3.61
N ILE A 62 -22.29 -14.47 2.50
CA ILE A 62 -23.28 -14.12 1.47
C ILE A 62 -22.76 -14.60 0.12
N ASN A 63 -23.57 -15.36 -0.61
CA ASN A 63 -23.26 -15.84 -1.97
C ASN A 63 -21.94 -16.61 -2.11
N GLY A 64 -21.45 -17.22 -1.02
CA GLY A 64 -20.20 -17.99 -1.00
C GLY A 64 -18.97 -17.20 -0.52
N HIS A 65 -19.06 -15.87 -0.36
CA HIS A 65 -17.98 -15.09 0.24
C HIS A 65 -18.00 -15.20 1.77
N LYS A 66 -16.85 -15.59 2.34
CA LYS A 66 -16.57 -15.68 3.77
C LYS A 66 -15.97 -14.34 4.20
N PRO A 67 -16.57 -13.61 5.15
CA PRO A 67 -16.02 -12.34 5.61
C PRO A 67 -14.62 -12.49 6.18
N LEU A 68 -13.71 -11.61 5.78
CA LEU A 68 -12.40 -11.45 6.40
C LEU A 68 -12.48 -10.43 7.52
N THR A 69 -11.96 -10.79 8.69
CA THR A 69 -11.73 -9.87 9.80
C THR A 69 -10.25 -9.75 10.10
N PHE A 70 -9.85 -8.60 10.58
CA PHE A 70 -8.48 -8.34 11.02
C PHE A 70 -8.48 -7.18 12.02
N ASP A 71 -7.45 -7.15 12.86
CA ASP A 71 -7.22 -6.08 13.81
C ASP A 71 -6.14 -5.13 13.27
N ILE A 72 -6.40 -3.83 13.35
CA ILE A 72 -5.38 -2.80 13.12
C ILE A 72 -4.99 -2.19 14.46
N GLN A 73 -3.73 -2.30 14.85
CA GLN A 73 -3.23 -1.60 16.04
C GLN A 73 -3.06 -0.10 15.77
N ILE A 74 -4.05 0.70 16.18
CA ILE A 74 -3.99 2.16 16.08
C ILE A 74 -3.14 2.72 17.22
N GLY A 75 -2.11 3.51 16.88
CA GLY A 75 -1.22 4.14 17.86
C GLY A 75 0.03 3.33 18.20
N ALA A 76 0.25 2.18 17.55
CA ALA A 76 1.53 1.49 17.58
C ALA A 76 2.57 2.25 16.73
N GLU A 77 3.81 2.36 17.22
CA GLU A 77 4.90 2.92 16.41
C GLU A 77 5.33 1.91 15.35
N ALA A 78 5.50 2.40 14.12
CA ALA A 78 5.85 1.56 12.99
C ALA A 78 7.21 0.91 13.23
N LYS A 79 7.27 -0.42 13.09
CA LYS A 79 8.56 -1.10 13.01
C LYS A 79 9.27 -0.56 11.76
N PRO A 80 10.51 -0.04 11.86
CA PRO A 80 11.20 0.52 10.70
C PRO A 80 11.57 -0.63 9.76
N THR A 81 10.74 -0.90 8.77
CA THR A 81 11.01 -1.87 7.70
C THR A 81 11.58 -1.15 6.49
N SER A 82 12.91 -1.22 6.37
CA SER A 82 13.70 -0.96 5.15
C SER A 82 13.53 0.45 4.52
N PRO A 83 14.50 0.96 3.73
CA PRO A 83 14.36 2.26 3.11
C PRO A 83 13.45 2.15 1.88
N ARG A 84 12.16 1.85 2.07
CA ARG A 84 11.17 2.17 1.04
C ARG A 84 10.98 3.68 1.07
N LEU A 85 10.87 4.29 -0.12
CA LEU A 85 10.75 5.74 -0.34
C LEU A 85 9.61 6.32 0.50
N SER A 86 9.89 6.68 1.75
CA SER A 86 8.99 7.42 2.62
C SER A 86 9.09 8.87 2.20
N LEU A 87 8.37 9.18 1.12
CA LEU A 87 8.29 10.55 0.66
C LEU A 87 7.43 11.31 1.68
N ASN A 88 8.09 12.12 2.52
CA ASN A 88 7.38 13.00 3.44
C ASN A 88 6.78 14.18 2.65
N PHE A 89 5.65 13.94 1.99
CA PHE A 89 4.91 14.94 1.23
C PHE A 89 4.38 16.10 2.09
N LYS A 90 4.32 15.94 3.43
CA LYS A 90 4.01 17.03 4.35
C LYS A 90 5.17 18.01 4.51
N ALA A 91 6.42 17.52 4.44
CA ALA A 91 7.63 18.32 4.48
C ALA A 91 8.15 18.69 3.07
N ALA A 92 7.45 18.25 2.02
CA ALA A 92 7.85 18.51 0.65
C ALA A 92 7.81 20.01 0.33
N LYS A 93 8.87 20.49 -0.30
CA LYS A 93 8.95 21.86 -0.81
C LYS A 93 8.20 21.92 -2.13
N TRP A 94 6.88 21.99 -2.07
CA TRP A 94 5.99 21.94 -3.26
C TRP A 94 6.31 23.00 -4.32
N THR A 95 6.80 24.17 -3.94
CA THR A 95 7.25 25.19 -4.90
C THR A 95 8.45 24.69 -5.73
N LYS A 96 9.37 23.96 -5.11
CA LYS A 96 10.51 23.33 -5.81
C LYS A 96 10.03 22.17 -6.69
N PHE A 97 9.10 21.36 -6.19
CA PHE A 97 8.48 20.30 -6.98
C PHE A 97 7.89 20.86 -8.28
N ARG A 98 7.02 21.87 -8.16
CA ARG A 98 6.35 22.49 -9.32
C ARG A 98 7.36 23.09 -10.28
N SER A 99 8.29 23.91 -9.77
CA SER A 99 9.32 24.52 -10.62
C SER A 99 10.16 23.47 -11.36
N LYS A 100 10.51 22.36 -10.71
CA LYS A 100 11.27 21.28 -11.34
C LYS A 100 10.45 20.50 -12.35
N LEU A 101 9.20 20.19 -12.00
CA LEU A 101 8.28 19.50 -12.90
C LEU A 101 8.05 20.33 -14.16
N ASP A 102 7.78 21.63 -14.04
CA ASP A 102 7.61 22.53 -15.19
C ASP A 102 8.87 22.55 -16.07
N GLN A 103 10.07 22.61 -15.47
CA GLN A 103 11.33 22.52 -16.22
C GLN A 103 11.47 21.20 -16.98
N GLN A 104 11.07 20.08 -16.39
CA GLN A 104 11.15 18.78 -17.06
C GLN A 104 10.11 18.68 -18.18
N LEU A 105 8.87 19.11 -17.95
CA LEU A 105 7.79 19.02 -18.93
C LEU A 105 8.06 19.84 -20.20
N ILE A 106 8.79 20.96 -20.11
CA ILE A 106 9.20 21.75 -21.28
C ILE A 106 10.13 20.97 -22.22
N LEU A 107 10.85 19.96 -21.71
CA LEU A 107 11.73 19.11 -22.53
C LEU A 107 10.95 18.14 -23.42
N TRP A 108 9.65 17.98 -23.18
CA TRP A 108 8.81 17.20 -24.08
C TRP A 108 8.68 17.93 -25.42
N ASN A 109 8.95 17.20 -26.50
CA ASN A 109 8.70 17.72 -27.83
C ASN A 109 7.18 17.67 -28.09
N ASN A 110 6.51 18.80 -27.86
CA ASN A 110 5.05 18.97 -27.97
C ASN A 110 4.49 18.69 -29.38
N ASP A 111 5.34 18.55 -30.39
CA ASP A 111 4.94 18.30 -31.77
C ASP A 111 4.80 16.80 -32.11
N LEU A 112 5.15 15.90 -31.18
CA LEU A 112 4.95 14.45 -31.35
C LEU A 112 3.49 14.08 -31.11
N SER A 113 2.81 13.69 -32.19
CA SER A 113 1.46 13.15 -32.12
C SER A 113 1.47 11.77 -31.46
N LEU A 114 0.73 11.60 -30.36
CA LEU A 114 0.61 10.34 -29.61
C LEU A 114 -0.34 9.36 -30.32
N ASN A 115 0.05 8.87 -31.49
CA ASN A 115 -0.83 8.11 -32.37
C ASN A 115 -0.57 6.60 -32.34
N SER A 116 0.58 6.15 -31.84
CA SER A 116 0.91 4.74 -31.66
C SER A 116 1.03 4.35 -30.18
N SER A 117 0.88 3.06 -29.89
CA SER A 117 1.09 2.53 -28.54
C SER A 117 2.51 2.80 -28.01
N LEU A 118 3.50 2.82 -28.91
CA LEU A 118 4.88 3.12 -28.56
C LEU A 118 5.04 4.58 -28.13
N ASP A 119 4.42 5.52 -28.86
CA ASP A 119 4.45 6.95 -28.50
C ASP A 119 3.81 7.21 -27.13
N ILE A 120 2.73 6.48 -26.81
CA ILE A 120 2.05 6.56 -25.50
C ILE A 120 2.95 6.02 -24.38
N GLU A 121 3.68 4.92 -24.62
CA GLU A 121 4.61 4.33 -23.67
C GLU A 121 5.81 5.25 -23.42
N ASP A 122 6.37 5.85 -24.48
CA ASP A 122 7.47 6.82 -24.39
C ASP A 122 7.04 8.07 -23.61
N TYR A 123 5.85 8.59 -23.89
CA TYR A 123 5.28 9.72 -23.14
C TYR A 123 5.04 9.37 -21.66
N SER A 124 4.49 8.18 -21.39
CA SER A 124 4.25 7.71 -20.03
C SER A 124 5.56 7.58 -19.24
N THR A 125 6.60 7.05 -19.88
CA THR A 125 7.95 6.94 -19.32
C THR A 125 8.54 8.32 -19.03
N PHE A 126 8.39 9.26 -19.96
CA PHE A 126 8.84 10.64 -19.80
C PHE A 126 8.16 11.35 -18.61
N ILE A 127 6.83 11.27 -18.51
CA ILE A 127 6.07 11.87 -17.41
C ILE A 127 6.47 11.26 -16.07
N THR A 128 6.60 9.93 -16.02
CA THR A 128 7.01 9.21 -14.81
C THR A 128 8.39 9.68 -14.33
N ASN A 129 9.37 9.75 -15.23
CA ASN A 129 10.71 10.25 -14.90
C ASN A 129 10.70 11.71 -14.44
N SER A 130 9.88 12.55 -15.07
CA SER A 130 9.73 13.97 -14.71
C SER A 130 9.19 14.13 -13.28
N ILE A 131 8.17 13.35 -12.91
CA ILE A 131 7.58 13.34 -11.57
C ILE A 131 8.61 12.83 -10.54
N MET A 132 9.36 11.77 -10.87
CA MET A 132 10.40 11.23 -9.99
C MET A 132 11.49 12.25 -9.69
N LEU A 133 12.02 12.94 -10.71
CA LEU A 133 13.06 13.96 -10.53
C LEU A 133 12.55 15.15 -9.70
N ALA A 134 11.34 15.63 -9.97
CA ALA A 134 10.71 16.69 -9.19
C ALA A 134 10.50 16.28 -7.73
N THR A 135 10.14 15.03 -7.50
CA THR A 135 9.94 14.45 -6.17
C THR A 135 11.26 14.37 -5.38
N GLN A 136 12.34 13.89 -5.99
CA GLN A 136 13.67 13.84 -5.38
C GLN A 136 14.17 15.22 -4.96
N GLU A 137 13.89 16.24 -5.76
CA GLU A 137 14.32 17.62 -5.47
C GLU A 137 13.47 18.29 -4.38
N ALA A 138 12.20 17.93 -4.27
CA ALA A 138 11.25 18.56 -3.37
C ALA A 138 11.15 17.88 -2.00
N VAL A 139 11.37 16.57 -1.94
CA VAL A 139 11.16 15.78 -0.72
C VAL A 139 12.50 15.56 -0.02
N PRO A 140 12.69 16.06 1.21
CA PRO A 140 13.89 15.77 1.99
C PRO A 140 14.02 14.26 2.20
N THR A 141 15.15 13.67 1.80
CA THR A 141 15.50 12.32 2.23
C THR A 141 15.74 12.36 3.74
N SER A 142 14.84 11.76 4.51
CA SER A 142 14.95 11.72 5.97
C SER A 142 16.27 11.06 6.36
N THR A 143 17.18 11.81 6.99
CA THR A 143 18.21 11.22 7.83
C THR A 143 17.50 10.54 9.01
N PRO A 144 17.86 9.30 9.37
CA PRO A 144 17.15 8.54 10.40
C PRO A 144 17.41 9.21 11.76
N THR A 145 16.42 9.93 12.28
CA THR A 145 16.43 10.40 13.67
C THR A 145 15.80 9.33 14.53
N SER A 146 16.67 8.51 15.13
CA SER A 146 16.31 7.58 16.21
C SER A 146 15.71 8.37 17.38
N LYS A 147 14.41 8.23 17.60
CA LYS A 147 13.80 8.51 18.90
C LYS A 147 13.03 7.26 19.30
N SER A 148 13.49 6.63 20.38
CA SER A 148 12.83 5.54 21.07
C SER A 148 11.72 6.12 21.96
N TYR A 149 10.51 5.57 21.85
CA TYR A 149 9.45 5.84 22.81
C TYR A 149 8.83 4.54 23.34
N THR A 150 8.59 4.52 24.65
CA THR A 150 7.96 3.43 25.39
C THR A 150 6.45 3.63 25.49
N LEU A 151 5.69 2.56 25.18
CA LEU A 151 4.23 2.52 25.28
C LEU A 151 3.77 2.77 26.73
N SER A 152 2.74 3.62 26.92
CA SER A 152 2.18 3.89 28.25
C SER A 152 1.27 2.75 28.74
N GLU A 153 1.23 2.55 30.06
CA GLU A 153 0.43 1.51 30.74
C GLU A 153 -1.08 1.63 30.46
N ALA A 154 -1.57 2.83 30.11
CA ALA A 154 -2.96 3.04 29.72
C ALA A 154 -3.32 2.31 28.42
N CYS A 155 -2.40 2.26 27.45
CA CYS A 155 -2.62 1.56 26.18
C CYS A 155 -2.63 0.04 26.37
N LYS A 156 -1.78 -0.50 27.25
CA LYS A 156 -1.74 -1.94 27.55
C LYS A 156 -3.06 -2.44 28.13
N SER A 157 -3.62 -1.67 29.06
CA SER A 157 -4.88 -2.01 29.76
C SER A 157 -6.09 -2.02 28.81
N LEU A 158 -6.12 -1.13 27.81
CA LEU A 158 -7.22 -1.03 26.86
C LEU A 158 -7.28 -2.24 25.89
N ILE A 159 -6.11 -2.72 25.46
CA ILE A 159 -5.97 -3.88 24.56
C ILE A 159 -6.47 -5.15 25.26
N THR A 160 -6.10 -5.35 26.53
CA THR A 160 -6.53 -6.53 27.31
C THR A 160 -8.05 -6.56 27.52
N LEU A 161 -8.66 -5.40 27.79
CA LEU A 161 -10.09 -5.31 28.09
C LEU A 161 -10.96 -5.55 26.84
N LYS A 162 -10.52 -5.09 25.67
CA LYS A 162 -11.19 -5.33 24.38
C LYS A 162 -11.08 -6.81 23.97
N HIS A 163 -9.92 -7.43 24.15
CA HIS A 163 -9.68 -8.82 23.76
C HIS A 163 -10.49 -9.84 24.61
N GLN A 164 -10.89 -9.48 25.83
CA GLN A 164 -11.75 -10.32 26.68
C GLN A 164 -13.25 -10.21 26.33
N ALA A 165 -13.69 -9.07 25.79
CA ALA A 165 -15.09 -8.87 25.41
C ALA A 165 -15.48 -9.62 24.12
N TYR A 166 -14.53 -9.84 23.21
CA TYR A 166 -14.75 -10.57 21.95
C TYR A 166 -14.77 -12.11 22.10
N ARG A 167 -14.35 -12.65 23.25
CA ARG A 167 -14.34 -14.10 23.53
C ARG A 167 -15.53 -14.59 24.37
N ARG A 168 -16.54 -13.74 24.60
CA ARG A 168 -17.83 -14.11 25.21
C ARG A 168 -18.91 -14.04 24.15
#